data_AF-A0A6G0VSB6-F1
#
_entry.id   AF-A0A6G0VSB6-F1
#
_cell.length_a   1.000
_cell.length_b   1.000
_cell.length_c   1.000
_cell.angle_alpha   90.00
_cell.angle_beta   90.00
_cell.angle_gamma   90.00
#
_symmetry.space_group_name_H-M   'P 1'
#
loop_
_entity.id
_entity.type
_entity.pdbx_description
1 polymer ?
#
loop_
_entity_poly.entity_id
_entity_poly.type
_entity_poly.pdbx_seq_one_letter_code
_entity_poly.pdbx_strand_id
1 'polypeptide(L)'
;MSKNNKCFVPGCDMGNQKHRKDHIANTPNVKYPSLFTTPKNEDLFGKWIKVIPKADRPLNQTDRICELHFLENDIIKHFDVSGPDGVKLLLKRDRPTLTSTAVPCIFPNLPQYFSKTTIKRKLPTVRNVVQKKVIK
;
A
#
# COMPACT_ATOMS: atom_id res chain seq x y z
N MET A 1 -23.91 -4.25 9.47
CA MET A 1 -22.71 -3.53 9.96
C MET A 1 -22.44 -2.33 9.05
N SER A 2 -22.51 -1.10 9.58
CA SER A 2 -22.27 0.12 8.80
C SER A 2 -20.81 0.16 8.33
N LYS A 3 -20.59 0.28 7.02
CA LYS A 3 -19.25 0.35 6.43
C LYS A 3 -18.74 1.78 6.59
N ASN A 4 -17.62 1.95 7.28
CA ASN A 4 -16.97 3.25 7.34
C ASN A 4 -16.41 3.58 5.95
N ASN A 5 -16.87 4.67 5.36
CA ASN A 5 -16.45 5.10 4.03
C ASN A 5 -15.24 6.05 4.08
N LYS A 6 -14.70 6.35 5.27
CA LYS A 6 -13.53 7.19 5.47
C LYS A 6 -12.25 6.35 5.59
N CYS A 7 -11.14 6.89 5.09
CA CYS A 7 -9.81 6.34 5.36
C CYS A 7 -9.47 6.44 6.85
N PHE A 8 -8.86 5.38 7.40
CA PHE A 8 -8.45 5.32 8.79
C PHE A 8 -7.15 6.09 9.09
N VAL A 9 -6.29 6.28 8.08
CA VAL A 9 -4.97 6.88 8.28
C VAL A 9 -5.08 8.32 8.78
N PRO A 10 -4.37 8.70 9.85
CA PRO A 10 -4.43 10.05 10.40
C PRO A 10 -3.97 11.09 9.38
N GLY A 11 -4.71 12.20 9.31
CA GLY A 11 -4.49 13.26 8.34
C GLY A 11 -4.99 12.95 6.92
N CYS A 12 -5.61 11.79 6.67
CA CYS A 12 -6.17 11.47 5.35
C CYS A 12 -7.66 11.85 5.29
N ASP A 13 -8.01 12.75 4.36
CA ASP A 13 -9.40 13.18 4.13
C ASP A 13 -10.14 12.34 3.08
N MET A 14 -9.49 11.29 2.58
CA MET A 14 -10.08 10.38 1.60
C MET A 14 -11.31 9.69 2.17
N GLY A 15 -12.38 9.67 1.37
CA GLY A 15 -13.66 9.10 1.75
C GLY A 15 -14.64 10.08 2.41
N ASN A 16 -14.20 11.30 2.77
CA ASN A 16 -15.12 12.37 3.17
C ASN A 16 -15.99 12.81 1.97
N GLN A 17 -17.27 13.12 2.22
CA GLN A 17 -18.19 13.54 1.15
C GLN A 17 -17.73 14.82 0.45
N LYS A 18 -17.18 15.78 1.20
CA LYS A 18 -16.61 17.01 0.66
C LYS A 18 -15.45 16.72 -0.29
N HIS A 19 -14.44 15.97 0.17
CA HIS A 19 -13.31 15.56 -0.65
C HIS A 19 -13.74 14.81 -1.93
N ARG A 20 -14.78 13.97 -1.83
CA ARG A 20 -15.34 13.30 -3.01
C ARG A 20 -15.94 14.27 -4.02
N LYS A 21 -16.71 15.25 -3.57
CA LYS A 21 -17.26 16.30 -4.45
C LYS A 21 -16.14 17.12 -5.09
N ASP A 22 -15.15 17.54 -4.30
CA ASP A 22 -14.02 18.33 -4.77
C ASP A 22 -13.20 17.57 -5.83
N HIS A 23 -12.96 16.27 -5.64
CA HIS A 23 -12.30 15.43 -6.64
C HIS A 23 -13.10 15.31 -7.95
N ILE A 24 -14.42 15.17 -7.86
CA ILE A 24 -15.27 15.09 -9.07
C ILE A 24 -15.25 16.43 -9.82
N ALA A 25 -15.26 17.56 -9.10
CA ALA A 25 -15.18 18.88 -9.69
C ALA A 25 -13.82 19.18 -10.33
N ASN A 26 -12.72 18.87 -9.63
CA ASN A 26 -11.36 19.18 -10.07
C ASN A 26 -10.83 18.18 -11.11
N THR A 27 -11.23 16.92 -11.01
CA THR A 27 -10.70 15.82 -11.84
C THR A 27 -11.81 14.89 -12.32
N PRO A 28 -12.69 15.35 -13.25
CA PRO A 28 -13.87 14.59 -13.67
C PRO A 28 -13.53 13.28 -14.41
N ASN A 29 -12.37 13.23 -15.10
CA ASN A 29 -11.93 12.06 -15.86
C ASN A 29 -11.06 11.08 -15.06
N VAL A 30 -10.77 11.38 -13.79
CA VAL A 30 -9.95 10.52 -12.94
C VAL A 30 -10.86 9.73 -12.02
N LYS A 31 -10.64 8.42 -11.90
CA LYS A 31 -11.41 7.57 -10.99
C LYS A 31 -11.05 7.92 -9.56
N TYR A 32 -12.06 8.10 -8.71
CA TYR A 32 -11.84 8.32 -7.28
C TYR A 32 -11.07 7.13 -6.67
N PRO A 33 -10.00 7.37 -5.88
CA PRO A 33 -9.18 6.31 -5.32
C PRO A 33 -10.00 5.27 -4.55
N SER A 34 -9.64 4.01 -4.71
CA SER A 34 -10.37 2.91 -4.06
C SER A 34 -10.08 2.86 -2.56
N LEU A 35 -11.06 2.36 -1.79
CA LEU A 35 -10.93 2.10 -0.35
C LEU A 35 -10.89 0.59 -0.12
N PHE A 36 -9.81 0.11 0.48
CA PHE A 36 -9.59 -1.28 0.79
C PHE A 36 -9.94 -1.57 2.24
N THR A 37 -10.66 -2.66 2.47
CA THR A 37 -10.90 -3.17 3.83
C THR A 37 -9.65 -3.81 4.38
N THR A 38 -9.50 -3.79 5.70
CA THR A 38 -8.42 -4.50 6.38
C THR A 38 -8.42 -6.00 6.04
N PRO A 39 -7.24 -6.63 6.01
CA PRO A 39 -7.12 -8.05 5.71
C PRO A 39 -7.74 -8.90 6.82
N LYS A 40 -8.34 -10.04 6.42
CA LYS A 40 -8.86 -11.04 7.37
C LYS A 40 -7.77 -11.89 8.01
N ASN A 41 -6.61 -11.99 7.35
CA ASN A 41 -5.46 -12.72 7.87
C ASN A 41 -4.86 -11.94 9.05
N GLU A 42 -4.77 -12.59 10.22
CA GLU A 42 -4.31 -11.99 11.48
C GLU A 42 -2.86 -11.53 11.42
N ASP A 43 -1.97 -12.27 10.75
CA ASP A 43 -0.56 -11.89 10.60
C ASP A 43 -0.41 -10.59 9.80
N LEU A 44 -1.14 -10.50 8.68
CA LEU A 44 -1.12 -9.31 7.83
C LEU A 44 -1.79 -8.13 8.53
N PHE A 45 -2.88 -8.40 9.25
CA PHE A 45 -3.56 -7.39 10.06
C PHE A 45 -2.65 -6.85 11.17
N GLY A 46 -1.89 -7.72 11.84
CA GLY A 46 -0.88 -7.32 12.81
C GLY A 46 0.23 -6.46 12.19
N LYS A 47 0.65 -6.76 10.95
CA LYS A 47 1.59 -5.90 10.20
C LYS A 47 0.98 -4.54 9.91
N TRP A 48 -0.29 -4.47 9.52
CA TRP A 48 -1.00 -3.20 9.28
C TRP A 48 -1.03 -2.35 10.55
N ILE A 49 -1.41 -2.91 11.70
CA ILE A 49 -1.43 -2.19 12.99
C ILE A 49 -0.05 -1.63 13.33
N LYS A 50 1.03 -2.37 13.05
CA LYS A 50 2.40 -1.93 13.36
C LYS A 50 2.90 -0.81 12.45
N VAL A 51 2.48 -0.80 11.19
CA VAL A 51 2.99 0.15 10.18
C VAL A 51 2.14 1.40 10.11
N ILE A 52 0.83 1.28 10.32
CA ILE A 52 -0.07 2.42 10.34
C ILE A 52 0.24 3.27 11.58
N PRO A 53 0.49 4.58 11.40
CA PRO A 53 0.70 5.48 12.52
C PRO A 53 -0.45 5.42 13.51
N LYS A 54 -0.14 5.50 14.80
CA LYS A 54 -1.15 5.48 15.87
C LYS A 54 -2.12 6.64 15.67
N ALA A 55 -3.39 6.31 15.47
CA ALA A 55 -4.50 7.22 15.56
C ALA A 55 -5.08 7.22 16.99
N ASP A 56 -6.10 8.04 17.24
CA ASP A 56 -6.78 8.12 18.54
C ASP A 56 -7.47 6.81 18.95
N ARG A 57 -7.73 5.92 18.00
CA ARG A 57 -8.38 4.62 18.22
C ARG A 57 -7.61 3.48 17.54
N PRO A 58 -7.76 2.23 18.02
CA PRO A 58 -7.20 1.07 17.34
C PRO A 58 -7.89 0.79 15.99
N LEU A 59 -7.15 0.15 15.09
CA LEU A 59 -7.66 -0.32 13.80
C LEU A 59 -8.60 -1.51 14.00
N ASN A 60 -9.79 -1.44 13.41
CA ASN A 60 -10.80 -2.49 13.43
C ASN A 60 -10.95 -3.15 12.07
N GLN A 61 -11.55 -4.35 12.02
CA GLN A 61 -11.80 -5.07 10.76
C GLN A 61 -12.78 -4.38 9.80
N THR A 62 -13.55 -3.41 10.28
CA THR A 62 -14.50 -2.62 9.49
C THR A 62 -13.85 -1.39 8.86
N ASP A 63 -12.63 -1.07 9.27
CA ASP A 63 -11.90 0.10 8.80
C ASP A 63 -11.36 -0.09 7.39
N ARG A 64 -11.08 1.06 6.77
CA ARG A 64 -10.65 1.12 5.39
C ARG A 64 -9.46 2.04 5.22
N ILE A 65 -8.63 1.70 4.24
CA ILE A 65 -7.44 2.47 3.87
C ILE A 65 -7.52 2.75 2.37
N CYS A 66 -7.22 3.98 1.97
CA CYS A 66 -7.27 4.36 0.57
C CYS A 66 -6.06 3.86 -0.22
N GLU A 67 -6.25 3.75 -1.53
CA GLU A 67 -5.24 3.32 -2.51
C GLU A 67 -3.93 4.10 -2.44
N LEU A 68 -4.00 5.38 -2.07
CA LEU A 68 -2.83 6.27 -1.98
C LEU A 68 -1.80 5.86 -0.93
N HIS A 69 -2.17 4.99 0.02
CA HIS A 69 -1.27 4.48 1.05
C HIS A 69 -0.51 3.21 0.63
N PHE A 70 -0.86 2.63 -0.52
CA PHE A 70 -0.25 1.42 -1.06
C PHE A 70 0.63 1.75 -2.26
N LEU A 71 1.61 0.89 -2.52
CA LEU A 71 2.39 0.95 -3.75
C LEU A 71 1.51 0.48 -4.92
N GLU A 72 1.69 1.06 -6.11
CA GLU A 72 0.96 0.63 -7.31
C GLU A 72 1.18 -0.86 -7.63
N ASN A 73 2.36 -1.39 -7.30
CA ASN A 73 2.70 -2.81 -7.47
C ASN A 73 1.89 -3.74 -6.54
N ASP A 74 1.41 -3.23 -5.41
CA ASP A 74 0.60 -3.99 -4.46
C ASP A 74 -0.90 -3.94 -4.79
N ILE A 75 -1.28 -3.16 -5.80
CA ILE A 75 -2.66 -2.97 -6.23
C ILE A 75 -2.90 -3.71 -7.53
N ILE A 76 -3.69 -4.77 -7.44
CA ILE A 76 -4.14 -5.56 -8.58
C ILE A 76 -5.29 -4.83 -9.26
N LYS A 77 -4.98 -4.14 -10.37
CA LYS A 77 -5.96 -3.43 -11.23
C LYS A 77 -6.43 -4.25 -12.43
N HIS A 78 -5.74 -5.34 -12.75
CA HIS A 78 -6.02 -6.19 -13.91
C HIS A 78 -6.19 -7.65 -13.49
N PHE A 79 -7.00 -8.41 -14.24
CA PHE A 79 -7.02 -9.86 -14.21
C PHE A 79 -6.14 -10.39 -15.34
N ASP A 80 -5.27 -11.32 -15.01
CA ASP A 80 -4.54 -12.11 -15.99
C ASP A 80 -5.40 -13.34 -16.32
N VAL A 81 -6.08 -13.31 -17.46
CA VAL A 81 -6.86 -14.44 -17.96
C VAL A 81 -6.03 -15.13 -19.02
N SER A 82 -5.71 -16.41 -18.80
CA SER A 82 -5.08 -17.23 -19.83
C SER A 82 -6.19 -17.84 -20.69
N GLY A 83 -6.20 -17.49 -21.97
CA GLY A 83 -7.09 -18.12 -22.94
C GLY A 83 -6.69 -19.58 -23.21
N PRO A 84 -7.58 -20.36 -23.85
CA PRO A 84 -7.31 -21.75 -24.21
C PRO A 84 -6.09 -21.92 -25.12
N ASP A 85 -5.74 -20.90 -25.91
CA ASP A 85 -4.57 -20.88 -26.80
C ASP A 85 -3.26 -20.42 -26.12
N GLY A 86 -3.27 -20.24 -24.78
CA GLY A 86 -2.13 -19.74 -24.02
C GLY A 86 -1.91 -18.22 -24.12
N VAL A 87 -2.77 -17.49 -24.83
CA VAL A 87 -2.74 -16.02 -24.91
C VAL A 87 -3.17 -15.42 -23.57
N LYS A 88 -2.31 -14.60 -22.97
CA LYS A 88 -2.62 -13.87 -21.74
C LYS A 88 -3.35 -12.58 -22.08
N LEU A 89 -4.60 -12.46 -21.62
CA LEU A 89 -5.40 -11.26 -21.74
C LEU A 89 -5.41 -10.51 -20.41
N LEU A 90 -5.11 -9.21 -20.47
CA LEU A 90 -5.13 -8.28 -19.33
C LEU A 90 -6.50 -7.59 -19.28
N LEU A 91 -7.40 -8.06 -18.42
CA LEU A 91 -8.72 -7.46 -18.27
C LEU A 91 -8.73 -6.46 -17.10
N LYS A 92 -9.10 -5.20 -17.35
CA LYS A 92 -9.24 -4.19 -16.28
C LYS A 92 -10.31 -4.60 -15.27
N ARG A 93 -9.98 -4.54 -13.98
CA ARG A 93 -10.92 -4.79 -12.88
C ARG A 93 -11.78 -3.56 -12.64
N ASP A 94 -13.08 -3.77 -12.46
CA ASP A 94 -13.95 -2.69 -11.99
C ASP A 94 -13.62 -2.27 -10.53
N ARG A 95 -13.30 -3.26 -9.68
CA ARG A 95 -12.81 -3.04 -8.33
C ARG A 95 -11.37 -3.55 -8.18
N PRO A 96 -10.40 -2.64 -8.00
CA PRO A 96 -9.04 -3.02 -7.63
C PRO A 96 -9.05 -3.84 -6.34
N THR A 97 -8.05 -4.69 -6.18
CA THR A 97 -7.83 -5.48 -4.96
C THR A 97 -6.37 -5.44 -4.57
N LEU A 98 -6.07 -5.57 -3.28
CA LEU A 98 -4.70 -5.65 -2.81
C LEU A 98 -4.13 -7.06 -2.99
N THR A 99 -2.81 -7.16 -3.18
CA THR A 99 -2.09 -8.43 -3.09
C THR A 99 -2.20 -9.00 -1.67
N SER A 100 -2.04 -10.31 -1.53
CA SER A 100 -2.11 -11.00 -0.23
C SER A 100 -0.99 -10.59 0.74
N THR A 101 0.03 -9.89 0.26
CA THR A 101 1.18 -9.40 1.04
C THR A 101 1.23 -7.88 1.16
N ALA A 102 0.23 -7.17 0.62
CA ALA A 102 0.20 -5.72 0.61
C ALA A 102 0.15 -5.14 2.02
N VAL A 103 1.01 -4.16 2.29
CA VAL A 103 1.05 -3.39 3.54
C VAL A 103 1.08 -1.91 3.17
N PRO A 104 0.32 -1.04 3.86
CA PRO A 104 0.39 0.39 3.61
C PRO A 104 1.80 0.91 3.96
N CYS A 105 2.43 1.62 3.04
CA CYS A 105 3.82 2.10 3.18
C CYS A 105 3.98 3.60 2.92
N ILE A 106 2.96 4.26 2.37
CA ILE A 106 3.01 5.67 1.96
C ILE A 106 2.13 6.48 2.89
N PHE A 107 2.73 7.46 3.59
CA PHE A 107 2.03 8.32 4.54
C PHE A 107 2.41 9.78 4.30
N PRO A 108 1.76 10.47 3.34
CA PRO A 108 2.22 11.79 2.87
C PRO A 108 2.10 12.89 3.92
N ASN A 109 1.15 12.75 4.86
CA ASN A 109 0.85 13.77 5.88
C ASN A 109 1.62 13.55 7.18
N LEU A 110 2.60 12.65 7.18
CA LEU A 110 3.45 12.35 8.32
C LEU A 110 4.92 12.57 7.96
N PRO A 111 5.80 12.77 8.97
CA PRO A 111 7.23 12.89 8.75
C PRO A 111 7.77 11.76 7.86
N GLN A 112 8.69 12.10 6.97
CA GLN A 112 9.17 11.20 5.92
C GLN A 112 9.71 9.85 6.42
N TYR A 113 10.18 9.78 7.67
CA TYR A 113 10.63 8.52 8.29
C TYR A 113 9.53 7.47 8.48
N PHE A 114 8.25 7.85 8.45
CA PHE A 114 7.12 6.90 8.46
C PHE A 114 6.88 6.29 7.08
N SER A 115 7.23 7.00 6.01
CA SER A 115 7.06 6.53 4.63
C SER A 115 8.23 5.62 4.25
N LYS A 116 8.03 4.30 4.34
CA LYS A 116 9.05 3.33 3.90
C LYS A 116 8.97 3.17 2.39
N THR A 117 9.72 3.99 1.66
CA THR A 117 10.03 3.68 0.26
C THR A 117 11.01 2.50 0.24
N THR A 118 10.86 1.59 -0.73
CA THR A 118 11.66 0.37 -0.85
C THR A 118 13.10 0.71 -1.28
N ILE A 119 13.88 1.35 -0.40
CA ILE A 119 15.28 1.65 -0.66
C ILE A 119 16.06 0.34 -0.51
N LYS A 120 16.47 -0.23 -1.64
CA LYS A 120 17.37 -1.38 -1.65
C LYS A 120 18.69 -0.95 -1.01
N ARG A 121 19.05 -1.59 0.11
CA ARG A 121 20.36 -1.38 0.75
C ARG A 121 21.45 -1.84 -0.22
N LYS A 122 22.53 -1.07 -0.32
CA LYS A 122 23.74 -1.51 -1.03
C LYS A 122 24.29 -2.75 -0.33
N LEU A 123 24.77 -3.72 -1.10
CA LEU A 123 25.42 -4.90 -0.54
C LEU A 123 26.64 -4.47 0.29
N PRO A 124 26.95 -5.19 1.39
CA PRO A 124 28.16 -4.95 2.16
C PRO A 124 29.39 -5.06 1.25
N THR A 125 30.24 -4.04 1.27
CA THR A 125 31.53 -4.11 0.57
C THR A 125 32.48 -5.04 1.33
N VAL A 126 33.18 -5.92 0.62
CA VAL A 126 34.20 -6.80 1.20
C VAL A 126 35.27 -5.93 1.88
N ARG A 127 35.55 -6.19 3.16
CA ARG A 127 36.66 -5.52 3.86
C ARG A 127 37.97 -6.06 3.28
N ASN A 128 38.86 -5.17 2.86
CA ASN A 128 40.21 -5.56 2.40
C ASN A 128 40.91 -6.36 3.50
N VAL A 129 41.09 -7.66 3.29
CA VAL A 129 41.89 -8.52 4.16
C VAL A 129 43.35 -8.21 3.83
N VAL A 130 44.05 -7.55 4.76
CA VAL A 130 45.49 -7.29 4.64
C VAL A 130 46.20 -8.63 4.52
N GLN A 131 46.85 -8.88 3.38
CA GLN A 131 47.66 -10.07 3.15
C GLN A 131 48.79 -10.07 4.18
N LYS A 132 48.77 -11.04 5.11
CA LYS A 132 49.86 -11.24 6.07
C LYS A 132 51.13 -11.58 5.27
N LYS A 133 52.09 -10.65 5.23
CA LYS A 133 53.44 -10.92 4.72
C LYS A 133 54.05 -12.05 5.56
N VAL A 134 54.19 -13.22 4.95
CA VAL A 134 55.02 -14.29 5.49
C VAL A 134 56.46 -13.84 5.31
N ILE A 135 57.12 -13.53 6.42
CA ILE A 135 58.56 -13.24 6.45
C ILE A 135 59.27 -14.60 6.45
N LYS A 136 60.11 -14.84 5.44
CA LYS A 136 61.05 -15.96 5.38
C LYS A 136 62.37 -15.57 6.03
#